data_AF-A0A926PG56-F1
#
_entry.id   AF-A0A926PG56-F1
#
_cell.length_a   1.000
_cell.length_b   1.000
_cell.length_c   1.000
_cell.angle_alpha   90.00
_cell.angle_beta   90.00
_cell.angle_gamma   90.00
#
_symmetry.space_group_name_H-M   'P 1'
#
loop_
_entity.id
_entity.type
_entity.pdbx_description
1 polymer ?
#
loop_
_entity_poly.entity_id
_entity_poly.type
_entity_poly.pdbx_seq_one_letter_code
_entity_poly.pdbx_strand_id
1 'polypeptide(L)' 'MGGKTDLERVVAYVPPEWKKDLEAWAQADERSVSWLVSKLIERALQERREQQSSTETVNLR' A
#
# COMPACT_ATOMS: atom_id res chain seq x y z
N MET A 1 16.59 8.15 -18.52
CA MET A 1 17.10 8.93 -17.37
C MET A 1 16.27 8.55 -16.15
N GLY A 2 16.78 7.66 -15.31
CA GLY A 2 16.05 7.16 -14.13
C GLY A 2 16.12 8.17 -12.99
N GLY A 3 14.99 8.79 -12.65
CA GLY A 3 14.87 9.62 -11.45
C GLY A 3 15.11 8.74 -10.23
N LYS A 4 16.23 8.96 -9.53
CA LYS A 4 16.49 8.32 -8.25
C LYS A 4 15.49 8.90 -7.26
N THR A 5 14.57 8.05 -6.80
CA THR A 5 13.75 8.33 -5.63
C THR A 5 14.54 7.87 -4.40
N ASP A 6 14.46 8.61 -3.30
CA ASP A 6 15.03 8.20 -2.00
C ASP A 6 14.19 7.12 -1.29
N LEU A 7 13.24 6.52 -2.01
CA LEU A 7 12.34 5.49 -1.52
C LEU A 7 12.88 4.09 -1.81
N GLU A 8 12.76 3.21 -0.83
CA GLU A 8 13.11 1.80 -0.94
C GLU A 8 12.04 0.99 -1.68
N ARG A 9 12.46 -0.07 -2.37
CA ARG A 9 11.57 -0.95 -3.14
C ARG A 9 11.16 -2.18 -2.33
N VAL A 10 9.86 -2.49 -2.35
CA VAL A 10 9.32 -3.80 -1.93
C VAL A 10 8.90 -4.59 -3.18
N VAL A 11 9.19 -5.89 -3.23
CA VAL A 11 8.79 -6.79 -4.32
C VAL A 11 8.05 -7.98 -3.74
N ALA A 12 6.89 -8.30 -4.32
CA ALA A 12 6.08 -9.46 -3.95
C ALA A 12 5.48 -10.11 -5.19
N TYR A 13 5.36 -11.43 -5.16
CA TYR A 13 4.58 -12.17 -6.15
C TYR A 13 3.11 -12.18 -5.73
N VAL A 14 2.23 -11.93 -6.69
CA VAL A 14 0.77 -11.96 -6.50
C VAL A 14 0.15 -12.86 -7.57
N PRO A 15 -1.04 -13.44 -7.31
CA PRO A 15 -1.80 -14.13 -8.34
C PRO A 15 -2.02 -13.26 -9.58
N PRO A 16 -2.00 -13.82 -10.80
CA PRO A 16 -2.15 -13.05 -12.04
C PRO A 16 -3.44 -12.24 -12.11
N GLU A 17 -4.53 -12.76 -11.54
CA GLU A 17 -5.82 -12.08 -11.46
C GLU A 17 -5.73 -10.79 -10.65
N TRP A 18 -5.04 -10.79 -9.51
CA TRP A 18 -4.88 -9.57 -8.69
C TRP A 18 -4.10 -8.50 -9.42
N LYS A 19 -3.09 -8.90 -10.21
CA LYS A 19 -2.35 -7.94 -11.04
C LYS A 19 -3.26 -7.27 -12.06
N LYS A 20 -4.14 -8.04 -12.73
CA LYS A 20 -5.10 -7.50 -13.70
C LYS A 20 -6.08 -6.53 -13.04
N ASP A 21 -6.57 -6.86 -11.85
CA ASP A 21 -7.50 -6.01 -11.12
C ASP A 21 -6.83 -4.69 -10.72
N LEU A 22 -5.57 -4.74 -10.24
CA LEU A 22 -4.78 -3.56 -9.92
C LEU A 22 -4.47 -2.70 -11.15
N GLU A 23 -4.19 -3.31 -12.30
CA GLU A 23 -3.98 -2.61 -13.57
C GLU A 23 -5.25 -1.90 -14.05
N ALA A 24 -6.40 -2.57 -14.00
CA ALA A 24 -7.69 -2.01 -14.37
C ALA A 24 -8.09 -0.85 -13.45
N TRP A 25 -7.88 -1.00 -12.13
CA TRP A 25 -8.14 0.07 -11.17
C TRP A 25 -7.22 1.28 -11.42
N ALA A 26 -5.90 1.06 -11.54
CA ALA A 26 -4.97 2.16 -11.81
C ALA A 26 -5.31 2.91 -13.10
N GLN A 27 -5.75 2.20 -14.14
CA GLN A 27 -6.21 2.79 -15.40
C GLN A 27 -7.46 3.66 -15.22
N ALA A 28 -8.46 3.19 -14.46
CA ALA A 28 -9.68 3.93 -14.18
C ALA A 28 -9.40 5.24 -13.41
N ASP A 29 -8.39 5.23 -12.54
CA ASP A 29 -7.99 6.39 -11.72
C ASP A 29 -6.97 7.31 -12.44
N GLU A 30 -6.58 7.00 -13.68
CA GLU A 30 -5.53 7.69 -14.44
C GLU A 30 -4.17 7.75 -13.69
N ARG A 31 -3.80 6.65 -13.04
CA ARG A 31 -2.57 6.51 -12.24
C ARG A 31 -1.74 5.32 -12.68
N SER A 32 -0.49 5.26 -12.21
CA SER A 32 0.33 4.06 -12.36
C SER A 32 -0.01 3.02 -11.29
N VAL A 33 0.17 1.74 -11.62
CA VAL A 33 0.03 0.64 -10.66
C VAL A 33 0.93 0.84 -9.43
N SER A 34 2.15 1.34 -9.63
CA SER A 34 3.09 1.61 -8.53
C SER A 34 2.58 2.68 -7.57
N TRP A 35 1.86 3.69 -8.08
CA TRP A 35 1.23 4.72 -7.26
C TRP A 35 0.02 4.15 -6.50
N LEU A 36 -0.84 3.39 -7.17
CA LEU A 36 -1.99 2.75 -6.51
C LEU A 36 -1.53 1.84 -5.37
N VAL A 37 -0.57 0.95 -5.65
CA VAL A 37 -0.05 0.00 -4.65
C VAL A 37 0.61 0.73 -3.48
N SER A 38 1.32 1.84 -3.72
CA SER A 38 1.91 2.60 -2.60
C SER A 38 0.84 3.20 -1.68
N LYS A 39 -0.29 3.66 -2.24
CA LYS A 39 -1.43 4.16 -1.46
C LYS A 39 -2.18 3.07 -0.69
N LEU A 40 -2.34 1.90 -1.28
CA LEU A 40 -2.91 0.74 -0.59
C LEU A 40 -2.03 0.31 0.60
N ILE A 41 -0.71 0.27 0.42
CA ILE A 41 0.25 -0.05 1.49
C ILE A 41 0.23 1.02 2.59
N GLU A 42 0.25 2.32 2.23
CA GLU A 42 0.17 3.44 3.17
C GLU A 42 -1.06 3.31 4.08
N ARG A 43 -2.23 3.07 3.47
CA ARG A 43 -3.49 2.88 4.19
C ARG A 43 -3.44 1.68 5.13
N ALA A 44 -3.00 0.51 4.66
CA ALA A 44 -2.93 -0.69 5.48
C ALA A 44 -1.97 -0.52 6.69
N LEU A 45 -0.85 0.20 6.50
CA LEU A 45 0.07 0.51 7.59
C LEU A 45 -0.52 1.49 8.60
N GLN A 46 -1.27 2.48 8.14
CA GLN A 46 -1.99 3.40 9.02
C GLN A 46 -3.05 2.66 9.85
N GLU A 47 -3.89 1.86 9.21
CA GLU A 47 -4.92 1.05 9.88
C GLU A 47 -4.30 0.12 10.94
N ARG A 48 -3.16 -0.51 10.63
CA ARG A 48 -2.42 -1.35 11.60
C ARG A 48 -1.93 -0.55 12.81
N ARG A 49 -1.42 0.67 12.60
CA ARG A 49 -0.93 1.53 13.70
C ARG A 49 -2.07 1.98 14.61
N GLU A 50 -3.23 2.32 14.03
CA GLU A 50 -4.43 2.72 14.77
C GLU A 50 -5.00 1.56 15.62
N GLN A 51 -4.96 0.33 15.10
CA GLN A 51 -5.35 -0.87 15.87
C GLN A 51 -4.39 -1.17 17.02
N GLN A 52 -3.09 -0.91 16.85
CA GLN A 52 -2.10 -1.10 17.91
C GLN A 52 -2.22 -0.04 19.01
N SER A 53 -2.41 1.23 18.67
CA SER A 53 -2.56 2.31 19.66
C SER A 53 -3.84 2.20 20.50
N SER A 54 -4.93 1.74 19.89
CA SER A 54 -6.19 1.47 20.60
C SER A 54 -6.08 0.29 21.57
N THR A 55 -5.25 -0.71 21.27
CA THR A 55 -4.99 -1.85 22.17
C THR A 55 -4.08 -1.47 23.34
N GLU A 56 -3.08 -0.60 23.11
CA GLU A 56 -2.16 -0.14 24.16
C GLU A 56 -2.86 0.74 25.21
N THR A 57 -3.87 1.51 24.82
CA THR A 57 -4.64 2.38 25.74
C THR A 57 -5.59 1.59 26.67
N VAL A 58 -5.99 0.38 26.29
CA VAL A 58 -6.87 -0.48 27.10
C VAL A 58 -6.08 -1.24 28.18
N ASN A 59 -4.79 -1.52 27.96
CA ASN A 59 -3.95 -2.25 28.91
C ASN A 59 -3.28 -1.35 29.98
N LEU A 60 -3.62 -0.05 30.04
CA LEU A 60 -3.11 0.91 31.01
C LEU A 60 -4.18 1.42 32.00
N ARG A 61 -5.34 0.76 32.10
CA ARG A 61 -6.41 1.10 33.05
C ARG A 61 -6.66 0.00 34.06
#